data_AF-A0A5K1C1C3-F1
#
_entry.id   AF-A0A5K1C1C3-F1
#
_cell.length_a   1.000
_cell.length_b   1.000
_cell.length_c   1.000
_cell.angle_alpha   90.00
_cell.angle_beta   90.00
_cell.angle_gamma   90.00
#
_symmetry.space_group_name_H-M   'P 1'
#
loop_
_entity.id
_entity.type
_entity.pdbx_description
1 polymer ?
#
loop_
_entity_poly.entity_id
_entity_poly.type
_entity_poly.pdbx_seq_one_letter_code
_entity_poly.pdbx_strand_id
1 'polypeptide(L)'
;SEGFLMFVNAGGGKIQGLNCSEDGFFKGGDIMRTEEKIIEGGSSPSIYQCARFGNFCYVFDNLEPGEYFIDLHFAEIVNTNGPRGMR
;
A
#
# COMPACT_ATOMS: atom_id res chain seq x y z
N SER A 1 0.61 -22.09 -16.07
CA SER A 1 1.23 -21.51 -14.86
C SER A 1 0.37 -20.35 -14.44
N GLU A 2 -0.10 -20.32 -13.19
CA GLU A 2 -0.65 -19.06 -12.66
C GLU A 2 0.47 -18.03 -12.66
N GLY A 3 0.19 -16.83 -13.18
CA GLY A 3 1.18 -15.76 -13.23
C GLY A 3 1.64 -15.39 -11.83
N PHE A 4 2.91 -15.00 -11.69
CA PHE A 4 3.43 -14.50 -10.43
C PHE A 4 2.69 -13.20 -10.06
N LEU A 5 1.95 -13.23 -8.95
CA LEU A 5 1.18 -12.09 -8.43
C LEU A 5 1.57 -11.83 -6.98
N MET A 6 1.98 -10.59 -6.70
CA MET A 6 2.41 -10.16 -5.37
C MET A 6 1.71 -8.85 -5.00
N PHE A 7 1.14 -8.81 -3.80
CA PHE A 7 0.61 -7.60 -3.19
C PHE A 7 1.43 -7.25 -1.95
N VAL A 8 1.73 -5.96 -1.75
CA VAL A 8 2.51 -5.45 -0.62
C VAL A 8 1.70 -4.34 0.06
N ASN A 9 1.50 -4.45 1.37
CA ASN A 9 0.79 -3.46 2.17
C ASN A 9 1.73 -2.34 2.60
N ALA A 10 1.94 -1.33 1.74
CA ALA A 10 2.89 -0.25 2.01
C ALA A 10 2.66 0.45 3.36
N GLY A 11 3.70 0.48 4.21
CA GLY A 11 3.66 1.02 5.57
C GLY A 11 2.86 0.19 6.59
N GLY A 12 2.34 -0.97 6.21
CA GLY A 12 1.48 -1.80 7.04
C GLY A 12 1.93 -3.25 7.19
N GLY A 13 1.32 -3.94 8.16
CA GLY A 13 1.56 -5.36 8.43
C GLY A 13 0.66 -6.28 7.59
N LYS A 14 0.71 -7.59 7.89
CA LYS A 14 -0.17 -8.59 7.27
C LYS A 14 -1.64 -8.30 7.59
N ILE A 15 -2.48 -8.26 6.54
CA ILE A 15 -3.93 -8.06 6.66
C ILE A 15 -4.62 -9.43 6.65
N GLN A 16 -5.37 -9.76 7.71
CA GLN A 16 -6.12 -11.02 7.78
C GLN A 16 -7.20 -11.06 6.69
N GLY A 17 -7.30 -12.19 5.99
CA GLY A 17 -8.29 -12.39 4.93
C GLY A 17 -7.92 -11.77 3.58
N LEU A 18 -6.77 -11.12 3.45
CA LEU A 18 -6.26 -10.59 2.19
C LEU A 18 -4.94 -11.27 1.81
N ASN A 19 -4.78 -11.61 0.53
CA ASN A 19 -3.53 -12.18 0.01
C ASN A 19 -2.48 -11.07 -0.22
N CYS A 20 -2.15 -10.33 0.84
CA CYS A 20 -1.22 -9.23 0.82
C CYS A 20 -0.11 -9.46 1.84
N SER A 21 1.13 -9.30 1.39
CA SER A 21 2.30 -9.34 2.27
C SER A 21 2.41 -8.07 3.10
N GLU A 22 3.11 -8.15 4.24
CA GLU A 22 3.52 -6.96 4.97
C GLU A 22 4.56 -6.15 4.20
N ASP A 23 4.76 -4.90 4.59
CA ASP A 23 5.76 -4.04 3.97
C ASP A 23 7.19 -4.53 4.27
N GLY A 24 7.80 -5.25 3.33
CA GLY A 24 9.12 -5.87 3.54
C GLY A 24 10.18 -5.54 2.48
N PHE A 25 9.80 -4.97 1.34
CA PHE A 25 10.68 -4.78 0.18
C PHE A 25 11.20 -3.34 0.03
N PHE A 26 11.00 -2.50 1.03
CA PHE A 26 11.31 -1.08 0.98
C PHE A 26 12.76 -0.76 1.39
N LYS A 27 13.27 0.36 0.90
CA LYS A 27 14.47 1.04 1.42
C LYS A 27 14.15 2.50 1.67
N GLY A 28 14.38 2.98 2.89
CA GLY A 28 14.09 4.35 3.30
C GLY A 28 12.60 4.65 3.51
N GLY A 29 12.29 5.94 3.66
CA GLY A 29 10.97 6.46 3.96
C GLY A 29 10.45 6.12 5.36
N ASP A 30 9.30 6.70 5.67
CA ASP A 30 8.58 6.52 6.94
C ASP A 30 7.20 5.92 6.69
N ILE A 31 6.57 5.46 7.78
CA ILE A 31 5.23 4.90 7.76
C ILE A 31 4.22 5.90 8.32
N MET A 32 3.07 6.01 7.65
CA MET A 32 1.92 6.76 8.11
C MET A 32 0.78 5.77 8.33
N ARG A 33 0.05 5.94 9.42
CA ARG A 33 -1.17 5.17 9.72
C ARG A 33 -2.27 6.15 10.09
N THR A 34 -3.49 5.83 9.67
CA THR A 34 -4.68 6.52 10.14
C THR A 34 -5.54 5.58 10.97
N GLU A 35 -6.31 6.13 11.90
CA GLU A 35 -7.36 5.40 12.63
C GLU A 35 -8.76 5.69 12.03
N GLU A 36 -8.83 6.64 11.09
CA GLU A 36 -10.05 6.97 10.37
C GLU A 36 -10.40 5.84 9.39
N LYS A 37 -11.67 5.45 9.35
CA LYS A 37 -12.11 4.40 8.43
C LYS A 37 -12.14 4.96 7.00
N ILE A 38 -11.29 4.45 6.13
CA ILE A 38 -11.41 4.71 4.70
C ILE A 38 -12.61 3.91 4.18
N ILE A 39 -13.61 4.60 3.61
CA ILE A 39 -14.85 3.99 3.10
C ILE A 39 -14.95 4.02 1.57
N GLU A 40 -14.14 4.85 0.91
CA GLU A 40 -14.10 4.98 -0.56
C GLU A 40 -13.07 4.03 -1.22
N GLY A 41 -12.44 3.16 -0.44
CA GLY A 41 -11.43 2.19 -0.90
C GLY A 41 -11.96 0.96 -1.66
N GLY A 42 -13.19 1.04 -2.19
CA GLY A 42 -13.82 -0.05 -2.93
C GLY A 42 -13.99 -1.34 -2.10
N SER A 43 -13.64 -2.47 -2.70
CA SER A 43 -13.84 -3.81 -2.09
C SER A 43 -12.86 -4.15 -0.97
N SER A 44 -11.74 -3.43 -0.84
CA SER A 44 -10.71 -3.70 0.17
C SER A 44 -10.22 -2.42 0.84
N PRO A 45 -11.07 -1.70 1.61
CA PRO A 45 -10.67 -0.43 2.18
C PRO A 45 -9.52 -0.53 3.20
N SER A 46 -9.32 -1.72 3.78
CA SER A 46 -8.29 -2.00 4.78
C SER A 46 -6.85 -1.82 4.26
N ILE A 47 -6.62 -1.88 2.95
CA ILE A 47 -5.28 -1.65 2.37
C ILE A 47 -4.88 -0.18 2.40
N TYR A 48 -5.84 0.74 2.56
CA TYR A 48 -5.61 2.18 2.59
C TYR A 48 -5.48 2.72 4.03
N GLN A 49 -5.27 1.86 5.01
CA GLN A 49 -5.13 2.28 6.41
C GLN A 49 -3.71 2.76 6.75
N CYS A 50 -2.73 2.34 5.95
CA CYS A 50 -1.32 2.66 6.11
C CYS A 50 -0.74 3.11 4.76
N ALA A 51 0.34 3.89 4.82
CA ALA A 51 1.12 4.25 3.64
C ALA A 51 2.60 4.36 4.00
N ARG A 52 3.48 4.10 3.03
CA ARG A 52 4.88 4.52 3.07
C ARG A 52 5.02 5.86 2.36
N PHE A 53 5.76 6.78 2.96
CA PHE A 53 5.94 8.13 2.42
C PHE A 53 7.37 8.65 2.59
N GLY A 54 7.65 9.80 1.97
CA GLY A 54 8.98 10.41 1.95
C GLY A 54 9.88 9.83 0.85
N ASN A 55 11.18 9.80 1.10
CA ASN A 55 12.17 9.30 0.14
C ASN A 55 12.38 7.79 0.32
N PHE A 56 11.77 6.98 -0.55
CA PHE A 56 11.91 5.53 -0.51
C PHE A 56 11.93 4.92 -1.92
N CYS A 57 12.37 3.66 -2.00
CA CYS A 57 12.15 2.80 -3.15
C CYS A 57 11.78 1.38 -2.72
N TYR A 58 11.21 0.62 -3.64
CA TYR A 58 10.97 -0.82 -3.49
C TYR A 58 11.95 -1.60 -4.35
N VAL A 59 12.50 -2.68 -3.80
CA VAL A 59 13.48 -3.55 -4.46
C VAL A 59 13.01 -5.01 -4.36
N PHE A 60 12.81 -5.64 -5.52
CA PHE A 60 12.35 -7.03 -5.64
C PHE A 60 13.43 -7.87 -6.32
N ASP A 61 14.28 -8.54 -5.53
CA ASP A 61 15.51 -9.18 -6.03
C ASP A 61 15.32 -10.60 -6.59
N ASN A 62 14.15 -11.23 -6.35
CA ASN A 62 13.88 -12.64 -6.69
C ASN A 62 12.81 -12.80 -7.78
N LEU A 63 12.82 -11.91 -8.78
CA LEU A 63 11.93 -11.98 -9.94
C LEU A 63 12.67 -12.61 -11.13
N GLU A 64 12.05 -13.59 -11.76
CA GLU A 64 12.56 -14.16 -13.02
C GLU A 64 12.58 -13.09 -14.12
N PRO A 65 13.51 -13.14 -15.10
CA PRO A 65 13.48 -12.21 -16.21
C PRO A 65 12.15 -12.25 -16.98
N GLY A 66 11.53 -11.10 -17.21
CA GLY A 66 10.24 -11.04 -17.89
C GLY A 66 9.60 -9.65 -17.85
N GLU A 67 8.39 -9.58 -18.40
CA GLU A 67 7.55 -8.38 -18.35
C GLU A 67 6.62 -8.46 -17.14
N TYR A 68 6.50 -7.34 -16.42
CA TYR A 68 5.70 -7.24 -15.20
C TYR A 68 4.76 -6.04 -15.29
N PHE A 69 3.55 -6.20 -14.78
CA PHE A 69 2.65 -5.10 -14.50
C PHE A 69 2.88 -4.63 -13.06
N ILE A 70 2.90 -3.31 -12.87
CA ILE A 70 3.03 -2.68 -11.56
C ILE A 70 1.82 -1.78 -11.37
N ASP A 71 0.97 -2.15 -10.43
CA ASP A 71 -0.16 -1.33 -9.99
C ASP A 71 0.20 -0.62 -8.70
N LEU A 72 0.19 0.72 -8.74
CA LEU A 72 0.42 1.55 -7.56
C LEU A 72 -0.91 2.10 -7.04
N HIS A 73 -1.20 1.77 -5.78
CA HIS A 73 -2.40 2.19 -5.09
C HIS A 73 -2.11 3.39 -4.22
N PHE A 74 -2.79 4.51 -4.48
CA PHE A 74 -2.64 5.75 -3.72
C PHE A 74 -3.94 6.10 -3.01
N ALA A 75 -3.82 6.61 -1.78
CA ALA A 75 -4.93 7.18 -1.04
C ALA A 75 -4.43 8.35 -0.18
N GLU A 76 -5.29 9.34 0.00
CA GLU A 76 -5.11 10.35 1.05
C GLU A 76 -5.60 9.74 2.37
N ILE A 77 -4.69 9.54 3.32
CA ILE A 77 -5.00 8.87 4.60
C ILE A 77 -4.94 9.82 5.81
N VAL A 78 -4.54 11.07 5.58
CA VAL A 78 -4.53 12.16 6.57
C VAL A 78 -5.52 13.24 6.16
N ASN A 79 -6.01 14.05 7.11
CA ASN A 79 -6.99 15.12 6.85
C ASN A 79 -8.31 14.67 6.20
N THR A 80 -8.65 13.39 6.25
CA THR A 80 -9.87 12.82 5.67
C THR A 80 -11.17 13.31 6.33
N ASN A 81 -11.15 14.17 7.34
CA ASN A 81 -12.35 14.81 7.90
C ASN A 81 -12.28 16.35 7.87
N GLY A 82 -11.31 16.92 7.16
CA GLY A 82 -11.16 18.37 7.02
C GLY A 82 -12.29 19.01 6.19
N PRO A 83 -12.52 20.34 6.34
CA PRO A 83 -13.42 21.09 5.47
C PRO A 83 -13.02 20.93 4.00
N ARG A 84 -14.00 20.99 3.07
CA ARG A 84 -13.71 20.98 1.63
C ARG A 84 -12.68 22.07 1.29
N GLY A 85 -11.54 21.69 0.72
CA GLY A 85 -10.41 22.57 0.42
C GLY A 85 -9.19 22.41 1.33
N MET A 86 -9.29 21.65 2.43
CA MET A 86 -8.14 21.12 3.20
C MET A 86 -8.01 19.59 3.14
N ARG A 87 -9.05 18.92 2.60
CA ARG A 87 -8.93 17.70 1.80
C ARG A 87 -8.50 18.12 0.40
#